data_AF-A0A0D5XQV2-F1
#
_entry.id   AF-A0A0D5XQV2-F1
#
_cell.length_a   1.000
_cell.length_b   1.000
_cell.length_c   1.000
_cell.angle_alpha   90.00
_cell.angle_beta   90.00
_cell.angle_gamma   90.00
#
_symmetry.space_group_name_H-M   'P 1'
#
loop_
_entity.id
_entity.type
_entity.pdbx_description
1 polymer ?
#
loop_
_entity_poly.entity_id
_entity_poly.type
_entity_poly.pdbx_seq_one_letter_code
_entity_poly.pdbx_strand_id
1 'polypeptide(L)'
;MNGRIAHSPSSQKQSYQHTSAQLEFLFEFDDAPVTWSDTEIWQLREGILLDAIRVLLDGRVSTRLRKDVLSWIQNDEIAPFCFRVCAMAAVVDPDVLRDSIMWLLRRHGIQLD
;
A
#
# COMPACT_ATOMS: atom_id res chain seq x y z
N MET A 1 -16.69 5.02 -63.42
CA MET A 1 -16.45 4.37 -62.10
C MET A 1 -16.88 5.37 -61.03
N ASN A 2 -18.08 5.19 -60.47
CA ASN A 2 -18.66 6.12 -59.49
C ASN A 2 -18.17 5.74 -58.09
N GLY A 3 -17.27 6.54 -57.52
CA GLY A 3 -16.83 6.39 -56.13
C GLY A 3 -17.90 6.90 -55.17
N ARG A 4 -18.61 5.99 -54.50
CA ARG A 4 -19.47 6.32 -53.36
C ARG A 4 -18.57 6.56 -52.14
N ILE A 5 -18.54 7.79 -51.65
CA ILE A 5 -17.91 8.13 -50.37
C ILE A 5 -18.85 7.63 -49.27
N ALA A 6 -18.42 6.60 -48.54
CA ALA A 6 -19.13 6.13 -47.36
C ALA A 6 -18.90 7.14 -46.22
N HIS A 7 -19.96 7.84 -45.83
CA HIS A 7 -19.95 8.70 -44.65
C HIS A 7 -19.84 7.82 -43.40
N SER A 8 -18.78 8.02 -42.61
CA SER A 8 -18.61 7.39 -41.31
C SER A 8 -19.71 7.90 -40.35
N PRO A 9 -20.33 7.04 -39.52
CA PRO A 9 -21.30 7.49 -38.55
C PRO A 9 -20.59 8.32 -37.48
N SER A 10 -20.99 9.58 -37.39
CA SER A 10 -20.55 10.56 -36.40
C SER A 10 -20.67 9.97 -35.00
N SER A 11 -19.55 9.85 -34.28
CA SER A 11 -19.53 9.51 -32.85
C SER A 11 -20.25 10.59 -32.06
N GLN A 12 -21.51 10.34 -31.73
CA GLN A 12 -22.22 11.12 -30.71
C GLN A 12 -21.52 10.88 -29.37
N LYS A 13 -20.79 11.88 -28.88
CA LYS A 13 -20.29 11.90 -27.50
C LYS A 13 -21.50 11.98 -26.58
N GLN A 14 -21.93 10.83 -26.06
CA GLN A 14 -22.92 10.77 -25.00
C GLN A 14 -22.30 11.46 -23.76
N SER A 15 -22.82 12.63 -23.40
CA SER A 15 -22.48 13.31 -22.16
C SER A 15 -23.12 12.53 -21.02
N TYR A 16 -22.40 11.56 -20.45
CA TYR A 16 -22.84 10.86 -19.25
C TYR A 16 -22.87 11.86 -18.09
N GLN A 17 -24.07 12.30 -17.71
CA GLN A 17 -24.29 12.93 -16.42
C GLN A 17 -24.21 11.82 -15.36
N HIS A 18 -22.99 11.55 -14.87
CA HIS A 18 -22.81 10.69 -13.71
C HIS A 18 -23.37 11.42 -12.49
N THR A 19 -24.58 11.06 -12.07
CA THR A 19 -25.11 11.46 -10.77
C THR A 19 -24.43 10.62 -9.70
N SER A 20 -24.09 11.22 -8.57
CA SER A 20 -23.52 10.52 -7.40
C SER A 20 -24.41 9.36 -6.92
N ALA A 21 -25.68 9.36 -7.30
CA ALA A 21 -26.66 8.29 -7.05
C ALA A 21 -26.21 6.91 -7.55
N GLN A 22 -25.41 6.81 -8.63
CA GLN A 22 -24.89 5.52 -9.09
C GLN A 22 -23.83 4.90 -8.16
N LEU A 23 -23.24 5.72 -7.26
CA LEU A 23 -22.26 5.26 -6.28
C LEU A 23 -22.90 4.94 -4.93
N GLU A 24 -24.17 5.31 -4.69
CA GLU A 24 -24.85 5.08 -3.41
C GLU A 24 -24.87 3.58 -3.02
N PHE A 25 -24.99 2.68 -4.00
CA PHE A 25 -24.90 1.23 -3.79
C PHE A 25 -23.54 0.78 -3.22
N LEU A 26 -22.44 1.47 -3.54
CA LEU A 26 -21.12 1.15 -2.97
C LEU A 26 -21.01 1.54 -1.50
N PHE A 27 -21.93 2.38 -1.02
CA PHE A 27 -21.98 2.91 0.33
C PHE A 27 -23.21 2.47 1.13
N GLU A 28 -23.98 1.47 0.65
CA GLU A 28 -24.92 0.70 1.48
C GLU A 28 -24.13 -0.13 2.50
N PHE A 29 -23.46 0.56 3.42
CA PHE A 29 -22.85 -0.04 4.58
C PHE A 29 -23.90 -0.09 5.69
N ASP A 30 -23.97 -1.22 6.37
CA ASP A 30 -24.59 -1.30 7.68
C ASP A 30 -23.92 -0.23 8.56
N ASP A 31 -24.69 0.71 9.12
CA ASP A 31 -24.19 1.83 9.95
C ASP A 31 -23.52 1.33 11.26
N ALA A 32 -23.45 0.02 11.46
CA ALA A 32 -22.69 -0.60 12.53
C ALA A 32 -21.19 -0.25 12.44
N PRO A 33 -20.57 0.25 13.52
CA PRO A 33 -19.15 0.52 13.52
C PRO A 33 -18.37 -0.78 13.26
N VAL A 34 -17.43 -0.74 12.31
CA VAL A 34 -16.50 -1.85 12.08
C VAL A 34 -15.64 -2.02 13.34
N THR A 35 -15.81 -3.15 14.02
CA THR A 35 -15.01 -3.49 15.21
C THR A 35 -13.94 -4.50 14.82
N TRP A 36 -12.70 -4.19 15.16
CA TRP A 36 -11.57 -5.09 14.97
C TRP A 36 -11.29 -5.82 16.27
N SER A 37 -11.12 -7.13 16.21
CA SER A 37 -10.61 -7.92 17.33
C SER A 37 -9.12 -7.68 17.53
N ASP A 38 -8.63 -7.91 18.75
CA ASP A 38 -7.20 -7.83 19.05
C ASP A 38 -6.37 -8.77 18.17
N THR A 39 -6.92 -9.95 17.83
CA THR A 39 -6.29 -10.92 16.94
C THR A 39 -6.15 -10.37 15.52
N GLU A 40 -7.16 -9.71 14.98
CA GLU A 40 -7.09 -9.09 13.64
C GLU A 40 -6.09 -7.93 13.62
N ILE A 41 -6.07 -7.11 14.68
CA ILE A 41 -5.08 -6.03 14.83
C ILE A 41 -3.67 -6.62 14.90
N TRP A 42 -3.48 -7.72 15.63
CA TRP A 42 -2.21 -8.42 15.73
C TRP A 42 -1.73 -8.96 14.37
N GLN A 43 -2.61 -9.68 13.66
CA GLN A 43 -2.31 -10.23 12.33
C GLN A 43 -2.01 -9.12 11.33
N LEU A 44 -2.71 -7.99 11.40
CA LEU A 44 -2.45 -6.83 10.57
C LEU A 44 -1.05 -6.26 10.83
N ARG A 45 -0.63 -6.14 12.09
CA ARG A 45 0.72 -5.67 12.47
C ARG A 45 1.81 -6.58 11.92
N GLU A 46 1.65 -7.89 12.05
CA GLU A 46 2.58 -8.87 11.48
C GLU A 46 2.62 -8.77 9.94
N GLY A 47 1.46 -8.66 9.30
CA GLY A 47 1.34 -8.49 7.85
C GLY A 47 2.03 -7.23 7.33
N ILE A 48 1.84 -6.09 8.02
CA ILE A 48 2.50 -4.82 7.69
C ILE A 48 4.02 -4.96 7.77
N LEU A 49 4.54 -5.61 8.82
CA LEU A 49 5.98 -5.82 8.95
C LEU A 49 6.53 -6.66 7.79
N LEU A 50 5.86 -7.77 7.48
CA LEU A 50 6.28 -8.69 6.43
C LEU A 50 6.26 -8.01 5.05
N ASP A 51 5.21 -7.22 4.76
CA ASP A 51 5.11 -6.46 3.52
C ASP A 51 6.22 -5.41 3.41
N ALA A 52 6.47 -4.64 4.47
CA ALA A 52 7.55 -3.67 4.52
C ALA A 52 8.93 -4.29 4.22
N ILE A 53 9.23 -5.45 4.82
CA ILE A 53 10.49 -6.17 4.56
C ILE A 53 10.54 -6.64 3.10
N ARG A 54 9.45 -7.18 2.54
CA ARG A 54 9.41 -7.58 1.13
C ARG A 54 9.64 -6.39 0.19
N VAL A 55 9.04 -5.25 0.48
CA VAL A 55 9.21 -4.00 -0.28
C VAL A 55 10.67 -3.54 -0.28
N LEU A 56 11.37 -3.65 0.86
CA LEU A 56 12.78 -3.31 0.94
C LEU A 56 13.67 -4.20 0.05
N LEU A 57 13.34 -5.48 -0.07
CA LEU A 57 14.17 -6.49 -0.75
C LEU A 57 13.79 -6.73 -2.21
N ASP A 58 12.61 -6.29 -2.63
CA ASP A 58 12.20 -6.40 -4.02
C ASP A 58 12.92 -5.33 -4.87
N GLY A 59 13.78 -5.81 -5.77
CA GLY A 59 14.57 -5.01 -6.69
C GLY A 59 13.75 -4.22 -7.73
N ARG A 60 12.46 -4.49 -7.86
CA ARG A 60 11.56 -3.83 -8.82
C ARG A 60 10.83 -2.63 -8.24
N VAL A 61 10.93 -2.42 -6.93
CA VAL A 61 10.25 -1.33 -6.23
C VAL A 61 10.96 -0.01 -6.49
N SER A 62 10.19 1.08 -6.67
CA SER A 62 10.75 2.43 -6.80
C SER A 62 11.61 2.82 -5.59
N THR A 63 12.67 3.58 -5.84
CA THR A 63 13.54 4.14 -4.79
C THR A 63 12.76 4.99 -3.78
N ARG A 64 11.74 5.72 -4.25
CA ARG A 64 10.87 6.54 -3.39
C ARG A 64 10.15 5.69 -2.35
N LEU A 65 9.41 4.66 -2.79
CA LEU A 65 8.69 3.78 -1.89
C LEU A 65 9.64 3.07 -0.92
N ARG A 66 10.84 2.67 -1.39
CA ARG A 66 11.85 2.06 -0.51
C ARG A 66 12.32 3.01 0.59
N LYS A 67 12.51 4.30 0.27
CA LYS A 67 12.85 5.34 1.26
C LYS A 67 11.71 5.58 2.25
N ASP A 68 10.46 5.58 1.78
CA ASP A 68 9.29 5.77 2.64
C ASP A 68 9.20 4.63 3.68
N VAL A 69 9.40 3.38 3.25
CA VAL A 69 9.45 2.23 4.17
C VAL A 69 10.64 2.30 5.12
N LEU A 70 11.83 2.71 4.63
CA LEU A 70 12.99 2.86 5.50
C LEU A 70 12.77 3.95 6.57
N SER A 71 12.15 5.06 6.18
CA SER A 71 11.76 6.14 7.10
C SER A 71 10.80 5.63 8.18
N TRP A 72 9.81 4.81 7.80
CA TRP A 72 8.92 4.15 8.77
C TRP A 72 9.66 3.22 9.75
N ILE A 73 10.67 2.48 9.29
CA ILE A 73 11.51 1.61 10.15
C ILE A 73 12.37 2.42 11.13
N GLN A 74 12.89 3.56 10.66
CA GLN A 74 13.75 4.44 11.45
C GLN A 74 12.98 5.33 12.42
N ASN A 75 11.66 5.50 12.23
CA ASN A 75 10.84 6.28 13.12
C ASN A 75 10.65 5.56 14.48
N ASP A 76 10.99 6.24 15.57
CA ASP A 76 10.85 5.75 16.94
C ASP A 76 9.54 6.19 17.61
N GLU A 77 8.68 6.95 16.93
CA GLU A 77 7.35 7.31 17.41
C GLU A 77 6.51 6.06 17.68
N ILE A 78 5.87 6.01 18.85
CA ILE A 78 5.00 4.89 19.25
C ILE A 78 3.58 5.17 18.79
N ALA A 79 3.14 4.42 17.78
CA ALA A 79 1.79 4.45 17.21
C ALA A 79 1.30 3.01 16.96
N PRO A 80 -0.02 2.77 16.79
CA PRO A 80 -0.60 1.43 16.70
C PRO A 80 -0.02 0.52 15.61
N PHE A 81 0.58 1.10 14.56
CA PHE A 81 1.22 0.40 13.43
C PHE A 81 2.61 0.96 13.11
N CYS A 82 3.31 1.54 14.10
CA CYS A 82 4.70 1.90 13.91
C CYS A 82 5.58 0.64 13.86
N PHE A 83 6.79 0.77 13.30
CA PHE A 83 7.72 -0.35 13.14
C PHE A 83 7.95 -1.12 14.45
N ARG A 84 8.14 -0.40 15.56
CA ARG A 84 8.40 -1.03 16.86
C ARG A 84 7.23 -1.92 17.31
N VAL A 85 5.99 -1.43 17.17
CA VAL A 85 4.79 -2.19 17.53
C VAL A 85 4.60 -3.39 16.60
N CYS A 86 4.85 -3.24 15.30
CA CYS A 86 4.76 -4.35 14.35
C CYS A 86 5.85 -5.42 14.57
N ALA A 87 7.08 -5.02 14.90
CA ALA A 87 8.17 -5.96 15.25
C ALA A 87 7.83 -6.76 16.52
N MET A 88 7.33 -6.08 17.57
CA MET A 88 6.93 -6.75 18.81
C MET A 88 5.76 -7.73 18.60
N ALA A 89 4.81 -7.41 17.72
CA ALA A 89 3.73 -8.35 17.33
C ALA A 89 4.27 -9.59 16.60
N ALA A 90 5.40 -9.49 15.91
CA ALA A 90 6.10 -10.64 15.34
C ALA A 90 7.02 -11.36 16.36
N VAL A 91 7.00 -10.94 17.64
CA VAL A 91 7.86 -11.47 18.71
C VAL A 91 9.35 -11.29 18.39
N VAL A 92 9.69 -10.18 17.71
CA VAL A 92 11.06 -9.82 17.38
C VAL A 92 11.43 -8.50 18.08
N ASP A 93 12.65 -8.44 18.61
CA ASP A 93 13.20 -7.20 19.15
C ASP A 93 13.36 -6.17 18.01
N PRO A 94 12.75 -4.98 18.13
CA PRO A 94 12.75 -3.98 17.06
C PRO A 94 14.14 -3.42 16.75
N ASP A 95 15.01 -3.28 17.75
CA ASP A 95 16.33 -2.72 17.56
C ASP A 95 17.25 -3.73 16.86
N VAL A 96 17.19 -5.00 17.27
CA VAL A 96 17.90 -6.11 16.59
C VAL A 96 17.40 -6.28 15.14
N LEU A 97 16.09 -6.18 14.91
CA LEU A 97 15.53 -6.30 13.57
C LEU A 97 15.95 -5.13 12.68
N ARG A 98 15.93 -3.90 13.20
CA ARG A 98 16.39 -2.71 12.48
C ARG A 98 17.85 -2.86 12.06
N ASP A 99 18.73 -3.27 12.97
CA ASP A 99 20.14 -3.51 12.67
C ASP A 99 20.33 -4.59 11.59
N SER A 100 19.56 -5.68 11.69
CA SER A 100 19.58 -6.77 10.71
C SER A 100 19.15 -6.31 9.32
N ILE A 101 18.10 -5.49 9.23
CA ILE A 101 17.62 -4.89 7.99
C ILE A 101 18.70 -3.97 7.40
N MET A 102 19.29 -3.09 8.21
CA MET A 102 20.33 -2.17 7.75
C MET A 102 21.57 -2.90 7.22
N TRP A 103 21.97 -3.99 7.89
CA TRP A 103 23.05 -4.86 7.41
C TRP A 103 22.69 -5.50 6.07
N LEU A 104 21.46 -5.99 5.92
CA LEU A 104 21.03 -6.68 4.71
C LEU A 104 20.94 -5.72 3.52
N LEU A 105 20.42 -4.50 3.71
CA LEU A 105 20.41 -3.47 2.67
C LEU A 105 21.82 -3.14 2.15
N ARG A 106 22.79 -2.97 3.06
CA ARG A 106 24.20 -2.74 2.70
C ARG A 106 24.78 -3.91 1.91
N ARG A 107 24.50 -5.15 2.34
CA ARG A 107 24.97 -6.37 1.67
C ARG A 107 24.44 -6.48 0.23
N HIS A 108 23.21 -6.06 0.00
CA HIS A 108 22.59 -6.07 -1.33
C HIS A 108 22.93 -4.84 -2.19
N GLY A 109 23.80 -3.95 -1.72
CA GLY A 109 24.20 -2.75 -2.46
C GLY A 109 23.05 -1.75 -2.64
N ILE A 110 22.02 -1.82 -1.80
CA ILE A 110 20.88 -0.93 -1.87
C ILE A 110 21.26 0.39 -1.18
N GLN A 111 21.63 1.38 -1.99
CA GLN A 111 21.86 2.76 -1.55
C GLN A 111 20.55 3.53 -1.61
N LEU A 112 20.21 4.18 -0.49
CA LEU A 112 19.03 5.04 -0.34
C LEU A 112 19.56 6.43 0.01
N ASP A 113 20.13 7.11 -0.99
CA ASP A 113 20.69 8.46 -0.88
C ASP A 113 19.61 9.52 -0.72
#